data_AF-A0A2N1DJ07-F1
#
_entry.id   AF-A0A2N1DJ07-F1
#
_cell.length_a   1.000
_cell.length_b   1.000
_cell.length_c   1.000
_cell.angle_alpha   90.00
_cell.angle_beta   90.00
_cell.angle_gamma   90.00
#
_symmetry.space_group_name_H-M   'P 1'
#
loop_
_entity.id
_entity.type
_entity.pdbx_description
1 polymer ?
#
loop_
_entity_poly.entity_id
_entity_poly.type
_entity_poly.pdbx_seq_one_letter_code
_entity_poly.pdbx_strand_id
1 'polypeptide(L)'
;MDIPAFLAILVFLFLSGVIVKYPEYLSAAKRHNQACRVLQVKIESCINNDEIQDQNFRHLIVSLYYLSGYIIECSLKYKIFELLVFDVDVNVDKVGCRDSGLIIYNKIAIHDFARLQEQLTSQVSDLSYESLDNKIALLLEKWNPAIRYEEVAVNYQDVKALYLHTKSFLRRM
;
A
#
# COMPACT_ATOMS: atom_id res chain seq x y z
N MET A 1 -0.97 16.57 24.12
CA MET A 1 -0.22 15.42 23.58
C MET A 1 -0.64 15.32 22.13
N ASP A 2 0.02 16.10 21.28
CA ASP A 2 -0.40 16.33 19.91
C ASP A 2 -0.07 15.11 19.07
N ILE A 3 -1.10 14.50 18.49
CA ILE A 3 -0.92 13.51 17.43
C ILE A 3 -0.28 14.28 16.27
N PRO A 4 0.93 13.88 15.79
CA PRO A 4 1.55 14.57 14.68
C PRO A 4 0.59 14.57 13.50
N ALA A 5 0.39 15.72 12.84
CA ALA A 5 -0.50 15.86 11.68
C ALA A 5 -0.24 14.80 10.57
N PHE A 6 0.96 14.19 10.57
CA PHE A 6 1.33 13.08 9.70
C PHE A 6 0.60 11.76 10.00
N LEU A 7 0.34 11.44 11.28
CA LEU A 7 -0.47 10.27 11.67
C LEU A 7 -1.95 10.50 11.38
N ALA A 8 -2.43 11.75 11.48
CA ALA A 8 -3.81 12.08 11.14
C ALA A 8 -4.12 11.82 9.65
N ILE A 9 -3.19 12.11 8.74
CA ILE A 9 -3.33 11.82 7.29
C ILE A 9 -3.34 10.30 7.01
N LEU A 10 -2.58 9.52 7.79
CA LEU A 10 -2.51 8.06 7.69
C LEU A 10 -3.80 7.37 8.19
N VAL A 11 -4.45 7.92 9.21
CA VAL A 11 -5.71 7.39 9.77
C VAL A 11 -6.94 7.84 8.97
N PHE A 12 -6.90 9.02 8.35
CA PHE A 12 -8.05 9.59 7.61
C PHE A 12 -8.41 8.86 6.30
N LEU A 13 -7.56 7.98 5.77
CA LEU A 13 -7.86 7.30 4.50
C LEU A 13 -8.73 6.05 4.64
N PHE A 14 -8.98 5.54 5.87
CA PHE A 14 -9.70 4.26 6.04
C PHE A 14 -10.77 4.22 7.15
N LEU A 15 -10.96 5.29 7.92
CA LEU A 15 -12.01 5.31 8.97
C LEU A 15 -13.07 6.37 8.67
N SER A 16 -14.32 5.92 8.71
CA SER A 16 -15.61 6.66 8.63
C SER A 16 -16.07 7.21 7.26
N GLY A 17 -17.01 6.50 6.63
CA GLY A 17 -18.06 7.09 5.78
C GLY A 17 -17.67 7.63 4.40
N VAL A 18 -16.42 7.49 3.98
CA VAL A 18 -15.97 7.98 2.66
C VAL A 18 -16.47 7.06 1.56
N ILE A 19 -17.25 7.63 0.64
CA ILE A 19 -17.60 7.01 -0.63
C ILE A 19 -16.33 6.91 -1.48
N VAL A 20 -15.85 5.69 -1.74
CA VAL A 20 -14.65 5.45 -2.54
C VAL A 20 -15.05 5.11 -3.97
N LYS A 21 -14.56 5.87 -4.95
CA LYS A 21 -14.57 5.49 -6.36
C LYS A 21 -13.30 4.74 -6.69
N TYR A 22 -13.32 3.78 -7.62
CA TYR A 22 -12.12 2.98 -7.87
C TYR A 22 -10.88 3.78 -8.33
N PRO A 23 -10.98 4.92 -9.05
CA PRO A 23 -9.80 5.74 -9.36
C PRO A 23 -9.12 6.32 -8.11
N GLU A 24 -9.84 6.44 -6.99
CA GLU A 24 -9.27 6.90 -5.73
C GLU A 24 -8.24 5.92 -5.15
N TYR A 25 -8.27 4.65 -5.52
CA TYR A 25 -7.20 3.71 -5.17
C TYR A 25 -5.88 4.13 -5.82
N LEU A 26 -5.86 4.48 -7.12
CA LEU A 26 -4.64 4.95 -7.77
C LEU A 26 -4.17 6.28 -7.17
N SER A 27 -5.10 7.19 -6.89
CA SER A 27 -4.79 8.45 -6.20
C SER A 27 -4.19 8.19 -4.81
N ALA A 28 -4.72 7.23 -4.04
CA ALA A 28 -4.18 6.82 -2.75
C ALA A 28 -2.77 6.23 -2.88
N ALA A 29 -2.54 5.32 -3.85
CA ALA A 29 -1.22 4.75 -4.11
C ALA A 29 -0.17 5.85 -4.42
N LYS A 30 -0.55 6.85 -5.24
CA LYS A 30 0.30 8.01 -5.55
C LYS A 30 0.60 8.86 -4.30
N ARG A 31 -0.39 9.08 -3.43
CA ARG A 31 -0.20 9.78 -2.14
C ARG A 31 0.73 9.00 -1.20
N HIS A 32 0.57 7.69 -1.09
CA HIS A 32 1.45 6.83 -0.29
C HIS A 32 2.88 6.84 -0.82
N ASN A 33 3.08 6.78 -2.14
CA ASN A 33 4.39 6.92 -2.76
C ASN A 33 5.05 8.28 -2.45
N GLN A 34 4.29 9.37 -2.48
CA GLN A 34 4.81 10.68 -2.09
C GLN A 34 5.23 10.72 -0.61
N ALA A 35 4.43 10.14 0.29
CA ALA A 35 4.79 10.04 1.70
C ALA A 35 6.04 9.17 1.92
N CYS A 36 6.15 8.04 1.22
CA CYS A 36 7.35 7.18 1.25
C CYS A 36 8.61 7.94 0.82
N ARG A 37 8.52 8.79 -0.21
CA ARG A 37 9.64 9.65 -0.64
C ARG A 37 10.11 10.58 0.47
N VAL A 38 9.18 11.20 1.19
CA VAL A 38 9.52 12.10 2.32
C VAL A 38 10.14 11.32 3.48
N LEU A 39 9.58 10.16 3.82
CA LEU A 39 10.11 9.29 4.87
C LEU A 39 11.52 8.80 4.54
N GLN A 40 11.77 8.38 3.29
CA GLN A 40 13.09 7.95 2.85
C GLN A 40 14.13 9.06 3.05
N VAL A 41 13.85 10.28 2.60
CA VAL A 41 14.76 11.43 2.76
C VAL A 41 15.05 11.70 4.25
N LYS A 42 14.01 11.64 5.11
CA LYS A 42 14.16 11.81 6.55
C LYS A 42 15.09 10.75 7.15
N ILE A 43 14.86 9.47 6.81
CA ILE A 43 15.67 8.34 7.31
C ILE A 43 17.13 8.49 6.85
N GLU A 44 17.36 8.79 5.58
CA GLU A 44 18.71 8.99 5.02
C GLU A 44 19.43 10.17 5.69
N SER A 45 18.72 11.25 6.00
CA SER A 45 19.28 12.38 6.76
C SER A 45 19.73 11.96 8.16
N CYS A 46 18.91 11.18 8.89
CA CYS A 46 19.30 10.69 10.22
C CYS A 46 20.56 9.81 10.16
N ILE A 47 20.66 8.94 9.14
CA ILE A 47 21.83 8.07 8.93
C ILE A 47 23.08 8.90 8.64
N ASN A 48 22.99 9.88 7.75
CA ASN A 48 24.15 10.68 7.34
C ASN A 48 24.67 11.62 8.45
N ASN A 49 23.80 11.97 9.41
CA ASN A 49 24.14 12.83 10.54
C ASN A 49 24.63 12.04 11.77
N ASP A 50 24.81 10.71 11.66
CA ASP A 50 25.12 9.81 12.77
C ASP A 50 24.16 10.00 13.98
N GLU A 51 22.89 10.31 13.70
CA GLU A 51 21.87 10.47 14.74
C GLU A 51 21.62 9.14 15.46
N ILE A 52 21.38 9.22 16.78
CA ILE A 52 21.06 8.03 17.60
C ILE A 52 19.84 7.34 17.00
N GLN A 53 19.99 6.07 16.62
CA GLN A 53 18.92 5.23 16.08
C GLN A 53 17.94 4.80 17.17
N ASP A 54 17.18 5.77 17.64
CA ASP A 54 16.18 5.64 18.69
C ASP A 54 14.87 5.00 18.20
N GLN A 55 13.86 5.00 19.06
CA GLN A 55 12.54 4.48 18.73
C GLN A 55 11.87 5.25 17.59
N ASN A 56 12.13 6.56 17.45
CA ASN A 56 11.57 7.37 16.36
C ASN A 56 12.17 6.96 15.02
N PHE A 57 13.47 6.71 14.96
CA PHE A 57 14.13 6.20 13.77
C PHE A 57 13.53 4.86 13.31
N ARG A 58 13.33 3.92 14.25
CA ARG A 58 12.66 2.64 13.96
C ARG A 58 11.23 2.83 13.46
N HIS A 59 10.49 3.77 14.06
CA HIS A 59 9.13 4.09 13.63
C HIS A 59 9.08 4.63 12.19
N LEU A 60 10.07 5.42 11.77
CA LEU A 60 10.17 5.89 10.39
C LEU A 60 10.36 4.72 9.40
N ILE A 61 11.22 3.75 9.73
CA ILE A 61 11.45 2.57 8.89
C ILE A 61 10.18 1.72 8.79
N VAL A 62 9.52 1.44 9.91
CA VAL A 62 8.25 0.69 9.93
C VAL A 62 7.16 1.43 9.16
N SER A 63 7.10 2.76 9.27
CA SER A 63 6.15 3.58 8.50
C SER A 63 6.40 3.50 7.00
N LEU A 64 7.66 3.51 6.57
CA LEU A 64 8.04 3.33 5.16
C LEU A 64 7.64 1.93 4.66
N TYR A 65 7.88 0.90 5.46
CA TYR A 65 7.49 -0.48 5.13
C TYR A 65 5.96 -0.61 5.02
N TYR A 66 5.24 -0.11 6.01
CA TYR A 66 3.78 -0.08 6.05
C TYR A 66 3.19 0.59 4.81
N LEU A 67 3.61 1.81 4.52
CA LEU A 67 3.12 2.56 3.36
C LEU A 67 3.50 1.93 2.03
N SER A 68 4.67 1.27 1.94
CA SER A 68 5.08 0.58 0.73
C SER A 68 4.10 -0.53 0.33
N GLY A 69 3.60 -1.31 1.29
CA GLY A 69 2.59 -2.33 0.98
C GLY A 69 1.24 -1.73 0.57
N TYR A 70 0.83 -0.59 1.14
CA TYR A 70 -0.38 0.11 0.68
C TYR A 70 -0.28 0.60 -0.78
N ILE A 71 0.93 0.90 -1.28
CA ILE A 71 1.13 1.20 -2.70
C ILE A 71 0.71 -0.02 -3.55
N ILE A 72 1.16 -1.23 -3.18
CA ILE A 72 0.79 -2.48 -3.87
C ILE A 72 -0.71 -2.73 -3.77
N GLU A 73 -1.27 -2.68 -2.55
CA GLU A 73 -2.69 -2.95 -2.31
C GLU A 73 -3.57 -2.06 -3.18
N CYS A 74 -3.37 -0.74 -3.09
CA CYS A 74 -4.16 0.22 -3.83
C CYS A 74 -3.96 0.08 -5.35
N SER A 75 -2.75 -0.24 -5.80
CA SER A 75 -2.45 -0.47 -7.22
C SER A 75 -3.19 -1.70 -7.76
N LEU A 76 -3.17 -2.82 -7.04
CA LEU A 76 -3.91 -4.04 -7.39
C LEU A 76 -5.41 -3.76 -7.46
N LYS A 77 -5.98 -3.10 -6.43
CA LYS A 77 -7.41 -2.78 -6.38
C LYS A 77 -7.84 -1.90 -7.54
N TYR A 78 -7.09 -0.83 -7.81
CA TYR A 78 -7.32 0.03 -8.97
C TYR A 78 -7.37 -0.77 -10.26
N LYS A 79 -6.34 -1.59 -10.49
CA LYS A 79 -6.18 -2.31 -11.76
C LYS A 79 -7.26 -3.36 -11.99
N ILE A 80 -7.68 -4.06 -10.93
CA ILE A 80 -8.77 -5.03 -11.02
C ILE A 80 -10.07 -4.32 -11.46
N PHE A 81 -10.41 -3.18 -10.86
CA PHE A 81 -11.61 -2.43 -11.26
C PHE A 81 -11.50 -1.84 -12.67
N GLU A 82 -10.33 -1.33 -13.05
CA GLU A 82 -10.09 -0.82 -14.40
C GLU A 82 -10.31 -1.91 -15.45
N LEU A 83 -9.76 -3.11 -15.25
CA LEU A 83 -9.90 -4.23 -16.18
C LEU A 83 -11.31 -4.81 -16.24
N LEU A 84 -12.05 -4.73 -15.13
CA LEU A 84 -13.46 -5.12 -15.08
C LEU A 84 -14.40 -4.05 -15.66
N VAL A 85 -13.85 -2.94 -16.16
CA VAL A 85 -14.60 -1.82 -16.72
C VAL A 85 -15.68 -1.33 -15.74
N PHE A 86 -15.31 -1.29 -14.45
CA PHE A 86 -16.23 -0.84 -13.42
C PHE A 86 -16.57 0.64 -13.62
N ASP A 87 -17.82 1.00 -13.39
CA ASP A 87 -18.27 2.38 -13.57
C ASP A 87 -17.56 3.31 -12.57
N VAL A 88 -16.84 4.31 -13.11
CA VAL A 88 -16.11 5.34 -12.34
C VAL A 88 -17.03 6.14 -11.42
N ASP A 89 -18.31 6.25 -11.79
CA ASP A 89 -19.33 7.00 -11.05
C ASP A 89 -20.09 6.13 -10.05
N VAL A 90 -19.73 4.85 -9.91
CA VAL A 90 -20.31 3.94 -8.92
C VAL A 90 -19.38 3.80 -7.70
N ASN A 91 -20.00 3.72 -6.53
CA ASN A 91 -19.27 3.53 -5.28
C ASN A 91 -18.72 2.11 -5.19
N VAL A 92 -17.49 1.99 -4.70
CA VAL A 92 -16.91 0.71 -4.29
C VAL A 92 -17.41 0.37 -2.89
N ASP A 93 -18.67 -0.04 -2.81
CA ASP A 93 -19.33 -0.50 -1.59
C ASP A 93 -20.24 -1.71 -1.86
N LYS A 94 -20.90 -2.23 -0.82
CA LYS A 94 -21.79 -3.40 -0.95
C LYS A 94 -22.98 -3.17 -1.89
N VAL A 95 -23.39 -1.92 -2.09
CA VAL A 95 -24.53 -1.54 -2.94
C VAL A 95 -24.04 -1.36 -4.37
N GLY A 96 -23.04 -0.51 -4.60
CA GLY A 96 -22.49 -0.24 -5.93
C GLY A 96 -21.85 -1.46 -6.59
N CYS A 97 -21.28 -2.38 -5.81
CA CYS A 97 -20.76 -3.64 -6.35
C CYS A 97 -21.83 -4.75 -6.51
N ARG A 98 -23.08 -4.54 -6.08
CA ARG A 98 -24.15 -5.56 -6.24
C ARG A 98 -24.69 -5.58 -7.66
N ASP A 99 -24.90 -4.40 -8.23
CA ASP A 99 -25.60 -4.23 -9.51
C ASP A 99 -24.70 -4.50 -10.73
N SER A 100 -23.38 -4.54 -10.52
CA SER A 100 -22.41 -4.87 -11.57
C SER A 100 -22.35 -6.38 -11.90
N GLY A 101 -23.21 -7.22 -11.31
CA GLY A 101 -23.23 -8.69 -11.51
C GLY A 101 -21.97 -9.40 -11.00
N LEU A 102 -21.12 -8.65 -10.32
CA LEU A 102 -19.75 -8.99 -10.00
C LEU A 102 -19.65 -9.02 -8.47
N ILE A 103 -19.61 -10.21 -7.86
CA ILE A 103 -19.41 -10.36 -6.40
C ILE A 103 -17.97 -9.93 -6.06
N ILE A 104 -17.70 -8.63 -6.09
CA ILE A 104 -16.37 -8.03 -6.01
C ILE A 104 -16.10 -7.47 -4.62
N TYR A 105 -17.08 -6.83 -3.98
CA TYR A 105 -16.79 -6.05 -2.77
C TYR A 105 -16.08 -6.88 -1.70
N ASN A 106 -16.61 -8.04 -1.33
CA ASN A 106 -15.99 -8.90 -0.31
C ASN A 106 -14.67 -9.53 -0.79
N LYS A 107 -14.42 -9.59 -2.10
CA LYS A 107 -13.16 -10.10 -2.66
C LYS A 107 -12.08 -9.03 -2.72
N ILE A 108 -12.47 -7.76 -2.83
CA ILE A 108 -11.55 -6.61 -2.90
C ILE A 108 -11.37 -5.92 -1.54
N ALA A 109 -12.34 -6.00 -0.63
CA ALA A 109 -12.25 -5.46 0.73
C ALA A 109 -11.40 -6.35 1.66
N ILE A 110 -10.29 -6.88 1.13
CA ILE A 110 -9.28 -7.66 1.82
C ILE A 110 -7.94 -6.92 1.75
N HIS A 111 -7.02 -7.28 2.64
CA HIS A 111 -5.65 -6.75 2.72
C HIS A 111 -4.61 -7.83 2.37
N ASP A 112 -4.99 -8.79 1.53
CA ASP A 112 -4.21 -9.96 1.15
C ASP A 112 -3.76 -9.83 -0.31
N PHE A 113 -2.45 -9.64 -0.51
CA PHE A 113 -1.89 -9.42 -1.84
C PHE A 113 -2.03 -10.63 -2.75
N ALA A 114 -1.84 -11.84 -2.24
CA ALA A 114 -1.92 -13.06 -3.04
C ALA A 114 -3.33 -13.23 -3.60
N ARG A 115 -4.35 -13.03 -2.76
CA ARG A 115 -5.75 -13.11 -3.19
C ARG A 115 -6.13 -12.01 -4.18
N LEU A 116 -5.64 -10.78 -3.98
CA LEU A 116 -5.84 -9.70 -4.97
C LEU A 116 -5.14 -10.02 -6.29
N GLN A 117 -3.94 -10.60 -6.24
CA GLN A 117 -3.19 -11.00 -7.43
C GLN A 117 -3.86 -12.16 -8.17
N GLU A 118 -4.40 -13.16 -7.49
CA GLU A 118 -5.20 -14.23 -8.12
C GLU A 118 -6.38 -13.64 -8.92
N GLN A 119 -7.06 -12.63 -8.36
CA GLN A 119 -8.12 -11.94 -9.07
C GLN A 119 -7.58 -11.19 -10.30
N LEU A 120 -6.46 -10.48 -10.16
CA LEU A 120 -5.85 -9.76 -11.27
C LEU A 120 -5.39 -10.72 -12.39
N THR A 121 -4.77 -11.84 -12.02
CA THR A 121 -4.27 -12.87 -12.95
C THR A 121 -5.39 -13.51 -13.76
N SER A 122 -6.62 -13.56 -13.23
CA SER A 122 -7.80 -13.99 -14.00
C SER A 122 -8.16 -13.03 -15.15
N GLN A 123 -7.69 -11.79 -15.11
CA GLN A 123 -7.93 -10.75 -16.11
C GLN A 123 -6.71 -10.49 -17.01
N VAL A 124 -5.49 -10.54 -16.43
CA VAL A 124 -4.24 -10.27 -17.15
C VAL A 124 -3.06 -11.02 -16.50
N SER A 125 -2.25 -11.70 -17.30
CA SER A 125 -1.16 -12.57 -16.79
C SER A 125 0.21 -11.90 -16.66
N ASP A 126 0.44 -10.75 -17.31
CA ASP A 126 1.76 -10.11 -17.39
C ASP A 126 2.04 -9.12 -16.25
N LEU A 127 1.07 -8.88 -15.37
CA LEU A 127 1.15 -7.92 -14.26
C LEU A 127 1.16 -8.65 -12.92
N SER A 128 2.30 -8.62 -12.24
CA SER A 128 2.49 -9.19 -10.90
C SER A 128 3.16 -8.18 -9.96
N TYR A 129 2.71 -8.16 -8.70
CA TYR A 129 3.36 -7.42 -7.61
C TYR A 129 4.59 -8.15 -7.04
N GLU A 130 4.77 -9.43 -7.37
CA GLU A 130 5.81 -10.27 -6.80
C GLU A 130 7.21 -9.80 -7.24
N SER A 131 8.20 -10.18 -6.43
CA SER A 131 9.61 -9.91 -6.73
C SER A 131 10.37 -11.21 -6.90
N LEU A 132 11.30 -11.25 -7.84
CA LEU A 132 12.26 -12.34 -7.98
C LEU A 132 13.37 -12.27 -6.91
N ASP A 133 13.49 -11.14 -6.20
CA ASP A 133 14.37 -11.01 -5.05
C ASP A 133 13.71 -11.63 -3.81
N ASN A 134 14.31 -12.70 -3.29
CA ASN A 134 13.79 -13.47 -2.15
C ASN A 134 13.59 -12.61 -0.89
N LYS A 135 14.39 -11.57 -0.65
CA LYS A 135 14.23 -10.69 0.51
C LYS A 135 13.01 -9.81 0.35
N ILE A 136 12.82 -9.24 -0.85
CA ILE A 136 11.64 -8.44 -1.16
C ILE A 136 10.39 -9.31 -1.12
N ALA A 137 10.44 -10.52 -1.67
CA ALA A 137 9.36 -11.49 -1.63
C ALA A 137 8.94 -11.81 -0.17
N LEU A 138 9.90 -12.08 0.70
CA LEU A 138 9.62 -12.35 2.13
C LEU A 138 9.01 -11.13 2.84
N LEU A 139 9.47 -9.92 2.51
CA LEU A 139 8.88 -8.70 3.07
C LEU A 139 7.45 -8.47 2.56
N LEU A 140 7.15 -8.81 1.30
CA LEU A 140 5.79 -8.74 0.76
C LEU A 140 4.87 -9.77 1.42
N GLU A 141 5.36 -10.99 1.62
CA GLU A 141 4.61 -12.08 2.29
C GLU A 141 4.27 -11.72 3.75
N LYS A 142 5.22 -11.14 4.47
CA LYS A 142 5.03 -10.75 5.88
C LYS A 142 4.25 -9.46 6.07
N TRP A 143 4.04 -8.69 5.00
CA TRP A 143 3.36 -7.41 5.11
C TRP A 143 1.91 -7.62 5.53
N ASN A 144 1.46 -6.84 6.51
CA ASN A 144 0.07 -6.77 6.91
C ASN A 144 -0.24 -5.38 7.51
N PRO A 145 -1.51 -4.94 7.58
CA PRO A 145 -1.84 -3.64 8.16
C PRO A 145 -1.53 -3.47 9.65
N ALA A 146 -1.36 -4.57 10.40
CA ALA A 146 -1.11 -4.57 11.84
C ALA A 146 0.36 -4.30 12.19
N ILE A 147 1.31 -4.43 11.25
CA ILE A 147 2.75 -4.20 11.49
C ILE A 147 3.06 -2.83 12.13
N ARG A 148 2.17 -1.84 11.94
CA ARG A 148 2.32 -0.50 12.53
C ARG A 148 2.20 -0.47 14.05
N TYR A 149 1.65 -1.54 14.63
CA TYR A 149 1.44 -1.72 16.07
C TYR A 149 2.34 -2.79 16.68
N GLU A 150 3.12 -3.49 15.83
CA GLU A 150 4.00 -4.56 16.24
C GLU A 150 5.42 -4.05 16.44
N GLU A 151 6.16 -4.62 17.38
CA GLU A 151 7.59 -4.36 17.55
C GLU A 151 8.41 -5.15 16.51
N VAL A 152 8.27 -4.77 15.24
CA VAL A 152 8.99 -5.42 14.14
C VAL A 152 10.34 -4.75 13.93
N ALA A 153 11.42 -5.53 14.05
CA ALA A 153 12.75 -5.11 13.64
C ALA A 153 12.93 -5.41 12.14
N VAL A 154 12.81 -4.37 11.30
CA VAL A 154 13.11 -4.44 9.85
C VAL A 154 14.36 -3.65 9.51
N ASN A 155 15.19 -4.21 8.62
CA ASN A 155 16.38 -3.54 8.13
C ASN A 155 16.00 -2.46 7.10
N TYR A 156 16.55 -1.25 7.27
CA TYR A 156 16.25 -0.13 6.38
C TYR A 156 16.62 -0.39 4.90
N GLN A 157 17.75 -1.05 4.61
CA GLN A 157 18.16 -1.31 3.23
C GLN A 157 17.18 -2.24 2.53
N ASP A 158 16.69 -3.27 3.22
CA ASP A 158 15.70 -4.18 2.67
C ASP A 158 14.35 -3.46 2.47
N VAL A 159 13.93 -2.60 3.40
CA VAL A 159 12.71 -1.77 3.25
C VAL A 159 12.85 -0.75 2.11
N LYS A 160 14.03 -0.16 1.93
CA LYS A 160 14.31 0.75 0.81
C LYS A 160 14.23 0.01 -0.53
N ALA A 161 14.78 -1.20 -0.62
CA ALA A 161 14.69 -2.03 -1.81
C ALA A 161 13.22 -2.40 -2.11
N LEU A 162 12.45 -2.78 -1.09
CA LEU A 162 11.01 -3.00 -1.21
C LEU A 162 10.29 -1.75 -1.73
N TYR A 163 10.54 -0.56 -1.16
CA TYR A 163 9.92 0.68 -1.63
C TYR A 163 10.22 0.95 -3.11
N LEU A 164 11.46 0.73 -3.57
CA LEU A 164 11.81 0.88 -4.98
C LEU A 164 11.05 -0.12 -5.86
N HIS A 165 10.88 -1.35 -5.39
CA HIS A 165 10.06 -2.37 -6.04
C HIS A 165 8.59 -1.94 -6.16
N THR A 166 7.97 -1.48 -5.06
CA THR A 166 6.55 -1.05 -5.08
C THR A 166 6.35 0.20 -5.93
N LYS A 167 7.32 1.12 -5.93
CA LYS A 167 7.34 2.27 -6.84
C LYS A 167 7.44 1.84 -8.31
N SER A 168 8.23 0.83 -8.63
CA SER A 168 8.31 0.28 -9.99
C SER A 168 6.98 -0.33 -10.42
N PHE A 169 6.34 -1.10 -9.53
CA PHE A 169 5.02 -1.66 -9.77
C PHE A 169 3.96 -0.57 -10.02
N LEU A 170 3.92 0.49 -9.20
CA LEU A 170 3.01 1.63 -9.36
C LEU A 170 3.15 2.31 -10.73
N ARG A 171 4.34 2.35 -11.33
CA ARG A 171 4.56 2.96 -12.66
C ARG A 171 3.89 2.21 -13.81
N ARG A 172 3.43 0.98 -13.56
CA ARG A 172 2.74 0.11 -14.52
C ARG A 172 1.22 0.22 -14.40
N MET A 173 0.72 1.02 -13.45
CA MET A 173 -0.70 1.34 -13.28
C MET A 173 -1.05 2.57 -14.11
#